data_AF-A0A972R4Z1-F1
#
_entry.id   AF-A0A972R4Z1-F1
#
_cell.length_a   1.000
_cell.length_b   1.000
_cell.length_c   1.000
_cell.angle_alpha   90.00
_cell.angle_beta   90.00
_cell.angle_gamma   90.00
#
_symmetry.space_group_name_H-M   'P 1'
#
loop_
_entity.id
_entity.type
_entity.pdbx_description
1 polymer ?
#
loop_
_entity_poly.entity_id
_entity_poly.type
_entity_poly.pdbx_seq_one_letter_code
_entity_poly.pdbx_strand_id
1 'polypeptide(L)'
;WRTLNVIYLVFLVGWFLLLLEFIAVISKSRKLVYIDRLFSIPTRVLMLTSIILLSVLLVSKSHVRGAYGDLLGGGAAAYDNFMKERYAYIKQQKMNAGQERPAVIVEKMNNPPRILVYTDISRDKSDWRNNGYARYFGLSSIVTK
;
A
#
# COMPACT_ATOMS: atom_id res chain seq x y z
N TRP A 1 7.81 -2.68 -1.72
CA TRP A 1 6.34 -2.90 -1.63
C TRP A 1 5.85 -3.13 -0.21
N ARG A 2 6.37 -4.10 0.57
CA ARG A 2 6.11 -4.19 2.02
C ARG A 2 6.41 -2.86 2.73
N THR A 3 7.55 -2.24 2.41
CA THR A 3 7.94 -0.92 2.90
C THR A 3 6.99 0.19 2.50
N LEU A 4 6.43 0.14 1.27
CA LEU A 4 5.58 1.21 0.73
C LEU A 4 4.22 1.24 1.45
N ASN A 5 3.66 0.06 1.74
CA ASN A 5 2.42 -0.06 2.52
C ASN A 5 2.62 0.35 3.98
N VAL A 6 3.77 -0.01 4.58
CA VAL A 6 4.12 0.42 5.94
C VAL A 6 4.32 1.94 5.99
N ILE A 7 4.99 2.52 5.00
CA ILE A 7 5.14 3.98 4.87
C ILE A 7 3.75 4.63 4.78
N TYR A 8 2.84 4.12 3.95
CA TYR A 8 1.48 4.65 3.86
C TYR A 8 0.69 4.52 5.15
N LEU A 9 0.82 3.40 5.87
CA LEU A 9 0.14 3.20 7.15
C LEU A 9 0.66 4.19 8.21
N VAL A 10 1.99 4.32 8.33
CA VAL A 10 2.62 5.27 9.25
C VAL A 10 2.26 6.71 8.88
N PHE A 11 2.28 7.03 7.58
CA PHE A 11 1.84 8.33 7.07
C PHE A 11 0.38 8.61 7.42
N LEU A 12 -0.52 7.65 7.21
CA LEU A 12 -1.94 7.82 7.51
C LEU A 12 -2.18 8.08 9.00
N VAL A 13 -1.58 7.26 9.87
CA VAL A 13 -1.70 7.42 11.33
C VAL A 13 -1.11 8.76 11.78
N GLY A 14 0.10 9.08 11.32
CA GLY A 14 0.76 10.35 11.62
C GLY A 14 -0.04 11.57 11.13
N TRP A 15 -0.63 11.48 9.93
CA TRP A 15 -1.47 12.52 9.36
C TRP A 15 -2.71 12.79 10.19
N PHE A 16 -3.40 11.75 10.66
CA PHE A 16 -4.56 11.90 11.55
C PHE A 16 -4.18 12.49 12.92
N LEU A 17 -3.06 12.08 13.50
CA LEU A 17 -2.57 12.66 14.76
C LEU A 17 -2.24 14.15 14.60
N LEU A 18 -1.58 14.54 13.50
CA LEU A 18 -1.29 15.94 13.20
C LEU A 18 -2.56 16.74 12.98
N LEU A 19 -3.57 16.19 12.31
CA LEU A 19 -4.88 16.82 12.14
C LEU A 19 -5.58 17.05 13.48
N LEU A 20 -5.56 16.07 14.38
CA LEU A 20 -6.17 16.18 15.70
C LEU A 20 -5.47 17.23 16.56
N GLU A 21 -4.13 17.24 16.58
CA GLU A 21 -3.35 18.26 17.27
C GLU A 21 -3.57 19.65 16.65
N PHE A 22 -3.63 19.75 15.33
CA PHE A 22 -3.92 21.02 14.65
C PHE A 22 -5.30 21.57 15.03
N ILE A 23 -6.34 20.72 15.07
CA ILE A 23 -7.68 21.10 15.53
C ILE A 23 -7.66 21.50 17.01
N ALA A 24 -6.97 20.74 17.86
CA ALA A 24 -6.87 21.01 19.30
C ALA A 24 -6.13 22.33 19.58
N VAL A 25 -5.02 22.58 18.89
CA VAL A 25 -4.24 23.83 18.99
C VAL A 25 -5.05 25.00 18.48
N ILE A 26 -5.74 24.92 17.34
CA ILE A 26 -6.61 26.01 16.86
C ILE A 26 -7.77 26.28 17.82
N SER A 27 -8.40 25.22 18.34
CA SER A 27 -9.49 25.32 19.31
C SER A 27 -9.05 25.93 20.65
N LYS A 28 -7.80 25.72 21.06
CA LYS A 28 -7.24 26.25 22.32
C LYS A 28 -6.60 27.63 22.18
N SER A 29 -5.94 27.91 21.05
CA SER A 29 -5.17 29.14 20.82
C SER A 29 -6.01 30.32 20.32
N ARG A 30 -7.25 30.07 19.91
CA ARG A 30 -8.19 31.13 19.58
C ARG A 30 -9.53 30.85 20.25
N LYS A 31 -9.96 31.73 21.16
CA LYS A 31 -11.39 32.03 21.28
C LYS A 31 -11.80 32.62 19.92
N LEU A 32 -12.19 31.78 18.97
CA LEU A 32 -12.74 32.21 17.69
C LEU A 32 -14.15 32.73 17.97
N VAL A 33 -14.21 33.95 18.55
CA VAL A 33 -15.45 34.64 18.98
C VAL A 33 -16.49 34.78 17.86
N TYR A 34 -16.11 34.55 16.60
CA TYR A 34 -17.02 34.59 15.45
C TYR A 34 -17.39 33.23 14.84
N ILE A 35 -16.62 32.16 15.10
CA ILE A 35 -16.91 30.82 14.53
C ILE A 35 -17.70 29.96 15.52
N ASP A 36 -17.60 30.23 16.82
CA ASP A 36 -18.40 29.56 17.87
C ASP A 36 -19.92 29.76 17.68
N ARG A 37 -20.35 30.81 16.97
CA ARG A 37 -21.78 31.04 16.64
C ARG A 37 -22.28 30.31 15.40
N LEU A 38 -21.39 30.00 14.44
CA LEU A 38 -21.73 29.35 13.17
C LEU A 38 -21.53 27.83 13.21
N PHE A 39 -20.61 27.36 14.06
CA PHE A 39 -20.32 25.94 14.27
C PHE A 39 -20.30 25.60 15.78
N SER A 40 -21.38 25.92 16.48
CA SER A 40 -21.63 25.42 17.86
C SER A 40 -22.00 23.93 17.86
N ILE A 41 -21.26 23.12 17.12
CA ILE A 41 -21.40 21.68 17.16
C ILE A 41 -20.52 21.22 18.32
N PRO A 42 -21.08 20.57 19.36
CA PRO A 42 -20.29 20.09 20.48
C PRO A 42 -19.15 19.23 19.95
N THR A 43 -17.94 19.38 20.51
CA THR A 43 -16.75 18.62 20.06
C THR A 43 -17.02 17.11 20.02
N ARG A 44 -17.86 16.61 20.93
CA ARG A 44 -18.33 15.22 20.94
C ARG A 44 -19.12 14.82 19.69
N VAL A 45 -19.96 15.71 19.15
CA VAL A 45 -20.74 15.47 17.92
C VAL A 45 -19.82 15.50 16.70
N LEU A 46 -18.83 16.40 16.66
CA LEU A 46 -17.85 16.43 15.57
C LEU A 46 -16.95 15.18 15.58
N MET A 47 -16.57 14.71 16.77
CA MET A 47 -15.81 13.46 16.96
C MET A 47 -16.65 12.23 16.58
N LEU A 48 -17.92 12.18 16.98
CA LEU A 48 -18.84 11.10 16.59
C LEU A 48 -19.11 11.08 15.09
N THR A 49 -19.36 12.24 14.48
CA THR A 49 -19.62 12.33 13.03
C THR A 49 -18.38 11.96 12.22
N SER A 50 -17.18 12.35 12.66
CA SER A 50 -15.92 11.92 12.01
C SER A 50 -15.63 10.43 12.21
N ILE A 51 -15.92 9.84 13.38
CA ILE A 51 -15.85 8.38 13.60
C ILE A 51 -16.85 7.65 12.70
N ILE A 52 -18.09 8.15 12.59
CA ILE A 52 -19.13 7.57 11.74
C ILE A 52 -18.74 7.68 10.27
N LEU A 53 -18.27 8.85 9.81
CA LEU A 53 -17.79 9.04 8.44
C LEU A 53 -16.59 8.14 8.13
N LEU A 54 -15.64 8.01 9.05
CA LEU A 54 -14.51 7.08 8.91
C LEU A 54 -14.99 5.63 8.84
N SER A 55 -15.94 5.25 9.70
CA SER A 55 -16.54 3.90 9.71
C SER A 55 -17.30 3.62 8.41
N VAL A 56 -18.08 4.59 7.91
CA VAL A 56 -18.78 4.49 6.63
C VAL A 56 -17.78 4.45 5.49
N LEU A 57 -16.70 5.24 5.48
CA LEU A 57 -15.66 5.16 4.45
C LEU A 57 -14.94 3.81 4.44
N LEU A 58 -14.68 3.23 5.62
CA LEU A 58 -14.12 1.89 5.75
C LEU A 58 -15.09 0.82 5.27
N VAL A 59 -16.40 0.94 5.54
CA VAL A 59 -17.40 -0.10 5.20
C VAL A 59 -17.98 0.04 3.78
N SER A 60 -18.18 1.26 3.28
CA SER A 60 -18.90 1.57 2.03
C SER A 60 -18.12 1.17 0.77
N LYS A 61 -16.80 1.09 0.83
CA LYS A 61 -16.02 0.42 -0.22
C LYS A 61 -15.89 -1.05 0.15
N SER A 62 -16.59 -1.91 -0.59
CA SER A 62 -16.67 -3.38 -0.51
C SER A 62 -15.34 -4.17 -0.47
N HIS A 63 -14.21 -3.49 -0.36
CA HIS A 63 -12.87 -4.06 -0.32
C HIS A 63 -12.44 -4.52 1.08
N VAL A 64 -13.11 -4.09 2.17
CA VAL A 64 -12.71 -4.50 3.53
C VAL A 64 -12.98 -5.98 3.80
N ARG A 65 -14.14 -6.51 3.38
CA ARG A 65 -14.41 -7.96 3.49
C ARG A 65 -13.45 -8.79 2.64
N GLY A 66 -13.16 -8.33 1.42
CA GLY A 66 -12.15 -8.94 0.56
C GLY A 66 -10.75 -8.87 1.18
N ALA A 67 -10.45 -7.79 1.91
CA ALA A 67 -9.18 -7.64 2.60
C ALA A 67 -9.02 -8.54 3.81
N TYR A 68 -10.05 -8.68 4.65
CA TYR A 68 -10.02 -9.71 5.69
C TYR A 68 -9.93 -11.12 5.09
N GLY A 69 -10.62 -11.38 3.97
CA GLY A 69 -10.50 -12.63 3.22
C GLY A 69 -9.09 -12.89 2.66
N ASP A 70 -8.41 -11.88 2.14
CA ASP A 70 -7.05 -12.03 1.64
C ASP A 70 -6.02 -12.16 2.79
N LEU A 71 -6.22 -11.49 3.92
CA LEU A 71 -5.34 -11.58 5.11
C LEU A 71 -5.49 -12.90 5.87
N LEU A 72 -6.73 -13.32 6.13
CA LEU A 72 -7.05 -14.48 6.97
C LEU A 72 -7.39 -15.74 6.15
N GLY A 73 -7.84 -15.59 4.92
CA GLY A 73 -8.22 -16.68 4.01
C GLY A 73 -7.08 -17.18 3.11
N GLY A 74 -5.84 -16.80 3.39
CA GLY A 74 -4.65 -17.36 2.73
C GLY A 74 -4.19 -16.66 1.45
N GLY A 75 -4.90 -15.63 0.96
CA GLY A 75 -4.47 -14.84 -0.21
C GLY A 75 -3.10 -14.18 -0.02
N ALA A 76 -2.83 -13.66 1.18
CA ALA A 76 -1.53 -13.10 1.55
C ALA A 76 -0.43 -14.16 1.63
N ALA A 77 -0.74 -15.38 2.09
CA ALA A 77 0.20 -16.48 2.13
C ALA A 77 0.54 -17.01 0.73
N ALA A 78 -0.47 -17.15 -0.14
CA ALA A 78 -0.28 -17.51 -1.55
C ALA A 78 0.58 -16.47 -2.28
N TYR A 79 0.35 -15.17 -2.01
CA TYR A 79 1.18 -14.09 -2.53
C TYR A 79 2.63 -14.17 -2.04
N ASP A 80 2.85 -14.39 -0.74
CA ASP A 80 4.20 -14.48 -0.16
C ASP A 80 4.97 -15.69 -0.73
N ASN A 81 4.32 -16.84 -0.87
CA ASN A 81 4.91 -18.04 -1.48
C ASN A 81 5.27 -17.79 -2.95
N PHE A 82 4.34 -17.26 -3.74
CA PHE A 82 4.58 -16.93 -5.14
C PHE A 82 5.75 -15.95 -5.32
N MET A 83 5.85 -14.93 -4.47
CA MET A 83 6.97 -13.98 -4.52
C MET A 83 8.30 -14.62 -4.12
N LYS A 84 8.32 -15.51 -3.11
CA LYS A 84 9.51 -16.28 -2.73
C LYS A 84 9.99 -17.20 -3.85
N GLU A 85 9.07 -17.93 -4.48
CA GLU A 85 9.36 -18.80 -5.62
C GLU A 85 9.94 -18.01 -6.78
N ARG A 86 9.31 -16.89 -7.15
CA ARG A 86 9.82 -16.01 -8.21
C ARG A 86 11.22 -15.48 -7.87
N TYR A 87 11.48 -15.09 -6.63
CA TYR A 87 12.79 -14.58 -6.21
C TYR A 87 13.85 -15.67 -6.27
N ALA A 88 13.51 -16.90 -5.87
CA ALA A 88 14.40 -18.05 -5.97
C ALA A 88 14.74 -18.34 -7.44
N TYR A 89 13.72 -18.34 -8.32
CA TYR A 89 13.91 -18.51 -9.76
C TYR A 89 14.84 -17.44 -10.36
N ILE A 90 14.60 -16.16 -10.07
CA ILE A 90 15.45 -15.07 -10.58
C ILE A 90 16.90 -15.23 -10.10
N LYS A 91 17.11 -15.56 -8.83
CA LYS A 91 18.45 -15.81 -8.27
C LYS A 91 19.12 -16.99 -8.96
N GLN A 92 18.39 -18.09 -9.18
CA GLN A 92 18.91 -19.26 -9.88
C GLN A 92 19.32 -18.92 -11.32
N GLN A 93 18.49 -18.17 -12.06
CA GLN A 93 18.84 -17.70 -13.40
C GLN A 93 20.11 -16.84 -13.40
N LYS A 94 20.24 -15.94 -12.41
CA LYS A 94 21.46 -15.14 -12.24
C LYS A 94 22.69 -15.98 -11.92
N MET A 95 22.56 -17.00 -11.08
CA MET A 95 23.65 -17.93 -10.76
C MET A 95 24.08 -18.73 -11.99
N ASN A 96 23.13 -19.24 -12.78
CA ASN A 96 23.41 -20.01 -13.99
C ASN A 96 24.14 -19.18 -15.06
N ALA A 97 23.86 -17.89 -15.14
CA ALA A 97 24.53 -16.96 -16.05
C ALA A 97 25.93 -16.52 -15.58
N GLY A 98 26.32 -16.83 -14.33
CA GLY A 98 27.60 -16.43 -13.75
C GLY A 98 27.82 -14.92 -13.78
N GLN A 99 28.91 -14.49 -14.43
CA GLN A 99 29.28 -13.07 -14.55
C GLN A 99 28.38 -12.30 -15.52
N GLU A 100 27.70 -12.99 -16.44
CA GLU A 100 26.81 -12.35 -17.41
C GLU A 100 25.49 -11.88 -16.77
N ARG A 101 24.83 -10.91 -17.40
CA ARG A 101 23.54 -10.39 -16.96
C ARG A 101 22.43 -11.04 -17.78
N PRO A 102 21.72 -12.06 -17.26
CA PRO A 102 20.71 -12.76 -18.04
C PRO A 102 19.46 -11.89 -18.25
N ALA A 103 18.77 -12.13 -19.35
CA ALA A 103 17.41 -11.65 -19.57
C ALA A 103 16.44 -12.71 -19.02
N VAL A 104 15.53 -12.30 -18.12
CA VAL A 104 14.67 -13.24 -17.38
C VAL A 104 13.20 -12.98 -17.70
N ILE A 105 12.45 -14.04 -17.98
CA ILE A 105 10.99 -13.98 -18.13
C ILE A 105 10.37 -14.63 -16.91
N VAL A 106 9.44 -13.95 -16.25
CA VAL A 106 8.76 -14.46 -15.05
C VAL A 106 7.26 -14.63 -15.30
N GLU A 107 6.66 -15.59 -14.61
CA GLU A 107 5.21 -15.77 -14.63
C GLU A 107 4.50 -14.56 -14.00
N LYS A 108 3.36 -14.15 -14.57
CA LYS A 108 2.50 -13.11 -14.00
C LYS A 108 1.61 -13.72 -12.93
N MET A 109 1.37 -13.00 -11.83
CA MET A 109 0.40 -13.46 -10.84
C MET A 109 -1.02 -13.23 -11.37
N ASN A 110 -1.82 -14.31 -11.44
CA ASN A 110 -3.19 -14.23 -11.96
C ASN A 110 -4.17 -13.64 -10.93
N ASN A 111 -3.98 -13.95 -9.65
CA ASN A 111 -4.89 -13.55 -8.56
C ASN A 111 -4.15 -12.78 -7.46
N PRO A 112 -3.75 -11.52 -7.72
CA PRO A 112 -3.12 -10.71 -6.69
C PRO A 112 -4.13 -10.33 -5.57
N PRO A 113 -3.66 -10.25 -4.31
CA PRO A 113 -4.50 -9.79 -3.21
C PRO A 113 -4.94 -8.34 -3.42
N ARG A 114 -6.22 -8.06 -3.16
CA ARG A 114 -6.90 -6.78 -3.45
C ARG A 114 -6.60 -5.69 -2.42
N ILE A 115 -6.03 -6.06 -1.28
CA ILE A 115 -5.76 -5.13 -0.15
C ILE A 115 -4.68 -4.12 -0.48
N LEU A 116 -3.76 -4.49 -1.35
CA LEU A 116 -2.57 -3.70 -1.64
C LEU A 116 -2.70 -3.16 -3.06
N VAL A 117 -2.28 -1.92 -3.26
CA VAL A 117 -2.05 -1.38 -4.60
C VAL A 117 -1.09 -2.34 -5.30
N TYR A 118 -1.65 -3.17 -6.18
CA TYR A 118 -0.92 -4.25 -6.85
C TYR A 118 -0.41 -3.73 -8.19
N THR A 119 0.90 -3.52 -8.24
CA THR A 119 1.62 -3.23 -9.47
C THR A 119 2.81 -4.17 -9.55
N ASP A 120 2.84 -5.02 -10.58
CA ASP A 120 3.88 -6.04 -10.80
C ASP A 120 4.69 -5.74 -12.06
N ILE A 121 5.70 -6.57 -12.32
CA ILE A 121 6.51 -6.59 -13.55
C ILE A 121 5.59 -6.66 -14.78
N SER A 122 5.86 -5.79 -15.74
CA SER A 122 5.08 -5.66 -16.98
C SER A 122 5.73 -6.44 -18.14
N ARG A 123 4.98 -6.60 -19.23
CA ARG A 123 5.53 -7.05 -20.52
C ARG A 123 6.33 -5.96 -21.23
N ASP A 124 6.06 -4.70 -20.88
CA ASP A 124 6.79 -3.55 -21.41
C ASP A 124 8.20 -3.48 -20.83
N LYS A 125 9.21 -3.61 -21.69
CA LYS A 125 10.63 -3.54 -21.29
C LYS A 125 11.03 -2.17 -20.74
N SER A 126 10.33 -1.10 -21.14
CA SER A 126 10.61 0.26 -20.70
C SER A 126 10.01 0.59 -19.32
N ASP A 127 9.19 -0.31 -18.76
CA ASP A 127 8.56 -0.11 -17.46
C ASP A 127 9.61 0.12 -16.36
N TRP A 128 9.44 1.20 -15.59
CA TRP A 128 10.34 1.55 -14.51
C TRP A 128 10.44 0.45 -13.44
N ARG A 129 9.37 -0.35 -13.25
CA ARG A 129 9.36 -1.49 -12.33
C ARG A 129 10.30 -2.59 -12.81
N ASN A 130 10.26 -2.90 -14.10
CA ASN A 130 11.14 -3.90 -14.73
C ASN A 130 12.59 -3.47 -14.58
N ASN A 131 12.89 -2.19 -14.84
CA ASN A 131 14.21 -1.60 -14.63
C ASN A 131 14.65 -1.70 -13.16
N GLY A 132 13.76 -1.42 -12.21
CA GLY A 132 14.04 -1.58 -10.78
C GLY A 132 14.41 -3.01 -10.40
N TYR A 133 13.63 -4.00 -10.85
CA TYR A 133 13.92 -5.41 -10.63
C TYR A 133 15.23 -5.85 -11.30
N ALA A 134 15.47 -5.45 -12.55
CA ALA A 134 16.67 -5.80 -13.28
C ALA A 134 17.93 -5.26 -12.58
N ARG A 135 17.89 -4.01 -12.11
CA ARG A 135 18.99 -3.41 -11.33
C ARG A 135 19.21 -4.13 -10.00
N TYR A 136 18.13 -4.40 -9.25
CA TYR A 136 18.22 -5.05 -7.94
C TYR A 136 18.84 -6.45 -8.02
N PHE A 137 18.48 -7.24 -9.05
CA PHE A 137 18.98 -8.61 -9.22
C PHE A 137 20.22 -8.72 -10.15
N GLY A 138 20.72 -7.61 -10.71
CA GLY A 138 21.86 -7.63 -11.63
C GLY A 138 21.57 -8.32 -12.97
N LEU A 139 20.36 -8.15 -13.49
CA LEU A 139 19.88 -8.72 -14.76
C LEU A 139 20.03 -7.70 -15.89
N SER A 140 20.01 -8.17 -17.15
CA SER A 140 19.98 -7.27 -18.30
C SER A 140 18.56 -6.75 -18.55
N SER A 141 17.56 -7.61 -18.38
CA SER A 141 16.14 -7.25 -18.42
C SER A 141 15.29 -8.28 -17.69
N ILE A 142 14.09 -7.87 -17.28
CA ILE A 142 13.09 -8.77 -16.71
C ILE A 142 11.70 -8.34 -17.18
N VAL A 143 10.90 -9.30 -17.66
CA VAL A 143 9.53 -9.06 -18.15
C VAL A 143 8.62 -10.19 -17.72
N THR A 144 7.31 -9.95 -17.70
CA THR A 144 6.33 -11.02 -17.53
C THR A 144 6.05 -11.76 -18.84
N LYS A 145 5.68 -13.04 -18.72
CA LYS A 145 5.18 -13.84 -19.85
C LYS A 145 3.84 -13.35 -20.37
#